data_AF-A0A8I0FD17-F1
#
_entry.id   AF-A0A8I0FD17-F1
#
_cell.length_a   1.000
_cell.length_b   1.000
_cell.length_c   1.000
_cell.angle_alpha   90.00
_cell.angle_beta   90.00
_cell.angle_gamma   90.00
#
_symmetry.space_group_name_H-M   'P 1'
#
loop_
_entity.id
_entity.type
_entity.pdbx_description
1 polymer ?
#
loop_
_entity_poly.entity_id
_entity_poly.type
_entity_poly.pdbx_seq_one_letter_code
_entity_poly.pdbx_strand_id
1 'polypeptide(L)' 'IYSISGTGDKFIAPVKGCYKYLKAFENQDNVFREFGCSNNNLENYSHSRIVLSQNAAKEVWPTILQWIDKNSKEVL' A
#
# COMPACT_ATOMS: atom_id res chain seq x y z
N ILE A 1 -9.14 4.18 -5.77
CA ILE A 1 -8.59 4.10 -4.38
C ILE A 1 -7.19 3.50 -4.46
N TYR A 2 -6.20 4.03 -3.73
CA TYR A 2 -4.88 3.40 -3.56
C TYR A 2 -4.84 2.61 -2.27
N SER A 3 -4.73 1.30 -2.36
CA SER A 3 -4.65 0.40 -1.21
C SER A 3 -3.30 -0.31 -1.21
N ILE A 4 -2.65 -0.29 -0.06
CA ILE A 4 -1.36 -0.93 0.17
C ILE A 4 -1.50 -2.04 1.21
N SER A 5 -0.67 -3.08 1.10
CA SER A 5 -0.59 -4.13 2.10
C SER A 5 0.83 -4.66 2.27
N GLY A 6 1.15 -5.07 3.49
CA GLY A 6 2.45 -5.66 3.82
C GLY A 6 2.38 -7.17 3.69
N THR A 7 3.27 -7.77 2.90
CA THR A 7 3.33 -9.23 2.72
C THR A 7 3.67 -9.98 4.02
N GLY A 8 4.28 -9.31 5.00
CA GLY A 8 4.55 -9.83 6.34
C GLY A 8 3.40 -9.66 7.33
N ASP A 9 2.32 -8.95 6.97
CA ASP A 9 1.11 -8.87 7.79
C ASP A 9 0.28 -10.15 7.58
N LYS A 10 0.37 -11.07 8.55
CA LYS A 10 -0.30 -12.38 8.50
C LYS A 10 -1.55 -12.46 9.37
N PHE A 11 -1.83 -11.43 10.19
CA PHE A 11 -2.86 -11.51 11.23
C PHE A 11 -3.84 -10.33 11.21
N ILE A 12 -3.36 -9.08 11.15
CA ILE A 12 -4.22 -7.91 11.33
C ILE A 12 -4.85 -7.49 10.01
N ALA A 13 -4.05 -7.30 8.96
CA ALA A 13 -4.52 -6.94 7.63
C ALA A 13 -3.83 -7.80 6.54
N PRO A 14 -4.17 -9.10 6.45
CA PRO A 14 -3.58 -9.99 5.46
C PRO A 14 -3.86 -9.52 4.02
N VAL A 15 -2.85 -9.61 3.15
CA VAL A 15 -2.88 -9.20 1.72
C VAL A 15 -4.17 -9.63 1.01
N LYS A 16 -4.54 -10.91 1.10
CA LYS A 16 -5.74 -11.47 0.46
C LYS A 16 -7.03 -10.81 0.96
N GLY A 17 -7.09 -10.47 2.24
CA GLY A 17 -8.21 -9.76 2.85
C GLY A 17 -8.31 -8.32 2.33
N CYS A 18 -7.19 -7.59 2.33
CA CYS A 18 -7.11 -6.22 1.81
C CYS A 18 -7.51 -6.14 0.33
N TYR A 19 -7.02 -7.08 -0.50
CA TYR A 19 -7.38 -7.14 -1.92
C TYR A 19 -8.89 -7.37 -2.12
N LYS A 20 -9.48 -8.35 -1.42
CA LYS A 20 -10.92 -8.62 -1.48
C LYS A 20 -11.74 -7.42 -1.04
N TYR A 21 -11.32 -6.75 0.04
CA TYR A 21 -11.99 -5.55 0.54
C TYR A 21 -11.94 -4.42 -0.49
N LEU A 22 -10.79 -4.16 -1.13
CA LEU A 22 -10.68 -3.16 -2.20
C LEU A 22 -11.58 -3.49 -3.40
N LYS A 23 -11.66 -4.77 -3.80
CA LYS A 23 -12.47 -5.19 -4.94
C LYS A 23 -13.97 -4.97 -4.72
N ALA A 24 -14.44 -5.01 -3.47
CA ALA A 24 -15.84 -4.75 -3.15
C ALA A 24 -16.31 -3.31 -3.44
N PHE A 25 -15.39 -2.36 -3.66
CA PHE A 25 -15.73 -0.99 -4.05
C PHE A 25 -16.10 -0.85 -5.54
N GLU A 26 -15.91 -1.90 -6.35
CA GLU A 26 -16.28 -1.94 -7.78
C GLU A 26 -15.77 -0.75 -8.63
N ASN A 27 -14.67 -0.14 -8.20
CA ASN A 27 -14.07 1.01 -8.86
C ASN A 27 -12.92 0.55 -9.79
N GLN A 28 -13.02 0.91 -11.08
CA GLN A 28 -12.06 0.54 -12.12
C GLN A 28 -10.69 1.21 -11.92
N ASP A 29 -10.65 2.36 -11.27
CA ASP A 29 -9.42 3.12 -10.97
C ASP A 29 -8.77 2.68 -9.64
N ASN A 30 -9.21 1.55 -9.07
CA ASN A 30 -8.58 1.00 -7.88
C ASN A 30 -7.19 0.45 -8.21
N VAL A 31 -6.22 0.84 -7.38
CA VAL A 31 -4.85 0.38 -7.45
C VAL A 31 -4.54 -0.35 -6.15
N PHE A 32 -4.08 -1.60 -6.27
CA PHE A 32 -3.61 -2.41 -5.16
C PHE A 32 -2.11 -2.63 -5.30
N ARG A 33 -1.36 -2.37 -4.22
CA ARG A 33 0.08 -2.61 -4.18
C ARG A 33 0.47 -3.42 -2.96
N GLU A 34 1.20 -4.50 -3.20
CA GLU A 34 1.76 -5.35 -2.15
C GLU A 34 3.23 -4.98 -1.92
N PHE A 35 3.60 -4.75 -0.67
CA PHE A 35 4.98 -4.48 -0.28
C PHE A 35 5.63 -5.70 0.39
N GLY A 36 6.70 -6.21 -0.23
CA GLY A 36 7.38 -7.42 0.21
C GLY A 36 8.66 -7.69 -0.56
N CYS A 37 9.54 -8.52 0.00
CA CYS A 37 10.81 -8.86 -0.66
C CYS A 37 10.61 -9.48 -2.05
N SER A 38 9.54 -10.26 -2.26
CA SER A 38 9.20 -10.81 -3.59
C SER A 38 8.85 -9.75 -4.62
N ASN A 39 8.48 -8.54 -4.18
CA ASN A 39 8.13 -7.39 -5.01
C ASN A 39 9.25 -6.35 -5.04
N ASN A 40 10.50 -6.78 -4.75
CA ASN A 40 11.70 -5.94 -4.70
C ASN A 40 11.66 -4.83 -3.63
N ASN A 41 10.99 -5.09 -2.51
CA ASN A 41 11.02 -4.20 -1.34
C ASN A 41 12.04 -4.64 -0.30
N LEU A 42 12.42 -3.71 0.57
CA LEU A 42 13.47 -3.87 1.58
C LEU A 42 13.10 -4.89 2.67
N GLU A 43 11.81 -5.15 2.89
CA GLU A 43 11.36 -6.14 3.87
C GLU A 43 9.96 -6.69 3.59
N ASN A 44 9.64 -7.82 4.22
CA ASN A 44 8.28 -8.33 4.33
C ASN A 44 7.55 -7.58 5.46
N TYR A 45 6.96 -6.43 5.13
CA TYR A 45 6.34 -5.55 6.12
C TYR A 45 5.22 -6.22 6.91
N SER A 46 5.30 -6.16 8.24
CA SER A 46 4.18 -6.46 9.15
C SER A 46 3.23 -5.26 9.29
N HIS A 47 2.13 -5.44 10.02
CA HIS A 47 1.06 -4.44 10.16
C HIS A 47 1.56 -3.05 10.56
N SER A 48 2.36 -2.96 11.62
CA SER A 48 2.89 -1.68 12.08
C SER A 48 4.03 -1.18 11.20
N ARG A 49 4.83 -2.10 10.64
CA ARG A 49 6.06 -1.75 9.91
C ARG A 49 5.80 -1.15 8.54
N ILE A 50 4.73 -1.54 7.84
CA ILE A 50 4.37 -0.90 6.56
C ILE A 50 4.06 0.59 6.72
N VAL A 51 3.69 1.01 7.94
CA VAL A 51 3.39 2.42 8.25
C VAL A 51 4.58 3.11 8.92
N LEU A 52 5.20 2.47 9.93
CA LEU A 52 6.08 3.17 10.90
C LEU A 52 7.58 2.91 10.73
N SER A 53 8.00 2.00 9.84
CA SER A 53 9.42 1.65 9.73
C SER A 53 10.21 2.67 8.90
N GLN A 54 11.53 2.72 9.12
CA GLN A 54 12.43 3.52 8.27
C GLN A 54 12.47 3.01 6.82
N ASN A 55 12.29 1.70 6.60
CA ASN A 55 12.20 1.15 5.26
C ASN A 55 10.92 1.64 4.57
N ALA A 56 9.78 1.66 5.28
CA ALA A 56 8.53 2.21 4.74
C ALA A 56 8.66 3.70 4.37
N ALA A 57 9.37 4.49 5.17
CA ALA A 57 9.68 5.88 4.83
C ALA A 57 10.46 6.01 3.52
N LYS A 58 11.36 5.07 3.22
CA LYS A 58 12.19 5.09 2.01
C LYS A 58 11.45 4.62 0.75
N GLU A 59 10.51 3.68 0.87
CA GLU A 59 9.93 3.03 -0.33
C GLU A 59 8.41 2.89 -0.35
N VAL A 60 7.72 2.97 0.79
CA VAL A 60 6.25 2.90 0.85
C VAL A 60 5.68 4.31 0.72
N TRP A 61 6.07 5.24 1.59
CA TRP A 61 5.50 6.59 1.64
C TRP A 61 5.65 7.37 0.32
N PRO A 62 6.78 7.32 -0.40
CA PRO A 62 6.91 8.02 -1.67
C PRO A 62 5.86 7.59 -2.71
N THR A 63 5.39 6.35 -2.65
CA THR A 63 4.39 5.80 -3.58
C THR A 63 2.99 6.29 -3.26
N ILE A 64 2.71 6.50 -1.97
CA ILE A 64 1.47 7.13 -1.50
C ILE A 64 1.48 8.60 -1.91
N LEU A 65 2.59 9.31 -1.68
CA LEU A 65 2.74 10.71 -2.08
C LEU A 65 2.57 10.88 -3.59
N GLN A 66 3.24 10.05 -4.40
CA GLN A 66 3.06 10.06 -5.85
C GLN A 66 1.60 9.83 -6.26
N TRP A 67 0.88 8.93 -5.59
CA TRP A 67 -0.54 8.73 -5.85
C TRP A 67 -1.36 9.95 -5.46
N ILE A 68 -1.08 10.58 -4.31
CA ILE A 68 -1.75 11.81 -3.88
C ILE A 68 -1.51 12.93 -4.90
N ASP A 69 -0.25 13.21 -5.26
CA ASP A 69 0.12 14.28 -6.19
C ASP A 69 -0.50 14.10 -7.58
N LYS A 70 -0.62 12.85 -8.04
CA LYS A 70 -1.28 12.54 -9.32
C LYS A 70 -2.80 12.78 -9.28
N ASN A 71 -3.43 12.63 -8.11
CA ASN A 71 -4.89 12.59 -7.99
C ASN A 71 -5.47 13.77 -7.19
N SER A 72 -4.63 14.63 -6.62
CA SER A 72 -5.05 15.93 -6.11
C SER A 72 -5.43 16.78 -7.32
N LYS A 73 -6.62 17.40 -7.26
CA LYS A 73 -6.93 18.49 -8.19
C LYS A 73 -5.94 19.61 -7.89
N GLU A 74 -5.30 20.19 -8.91
CA GLU A 74 -4.60 21.45 -8.74
C GLU A 74 -5.56 22.42 -8.03
N VAL A 75 -5.24 22.78 -6.79
CA VAL A 75 -5.76 23.99 -6.20
C VAL A 75 -4.83 25.07 -6.73
N LEU A 76 -5.19 25.61 -7.90
CA LEU A 76 -4.64 26.86 -8.43
C LEU A 76 -4.88 27.99 -7.43
#